data_AF-A0A5C7LXM6-F1
#
_entry.id   AF-A0A5C7LXM6-F1
#
_cell.length_a   1.000
_cell.length_b   1.000
_cell.length_c   1.000
_cell.angle_alpha   90.00
_cell.angle_beta   90.00
_cell.angle_gamma   90.00
#
_symmetry.space_group_name_H-M   'P 1'
#
loop_
_entity.id
_entity.type
_entity.pdbx_description
1 polymer ?
#
loop_
_entity_poly.entity_id
_entity_poly.type
_entity_poly.pdbx_seq_one_letter_code
_entity_poly.pdbx_strand_id
1 'polypeptide(L)'
;MDPVALTVDRMKRLARSAAENPEFRTGAAQLVRPGRFLLGDLWRTVGRIPYQFDPSGVELVRDPLLYLRQLGVLPGDCDDQSTFGAALVRAVSPETPVDFVTCGTKAGGGEHHVFLRVGGVPVDPITAGSGSSPWGPSPPVRFLGWEPGREKPYTALRLWRL
;
A
#
# COMPACT_ATOMS: atom_id res chain seq x y z
N MET A 1 20.76 0.82 11.22
CA MET A 1 19.31 0.59 11.34
C MET A 1 18.77 0.58 9.92
N ASP A 2 18.03 -0.46 9.53
CA ASP A 2 17.52 -0.61 8.17
C ASP A 2 16.39 0.40 7.91
N PRO A 3 16.55 1.38 7.01
CA PRO A 3 15.54 2.39 6.74
C PRO A 3 14.18 1.80 6.33
N VAL A 4 14.19 0.71 5.56
CA VAL A 4 12.94 0.09 5.11
C VAL A 4 12.19 -0.55 6.26
N ALA A 5 12.90 -1.22 7.18
CA ALA A 5 12.28 -1.79 8.37
C ALA A 5 11.61 -0.71 9.23
N LEU A 6 12.23 0.48 9.34
CA LEU A 6 11.64 1.61 10.07
C LEU A 6 10.36 2.12 9.42
N THR A 7 10.37 2.28 8.09
CA THR A 7 9.20 2.70 7.33
C THR A 7 8.08 1.69 7.49
N VAL A 8 8.35 0.41 7.26
CA VAL A 8 7.35 -0.65 7.39
C VAL A 8 6.81 -0.76 8.82
N ASP A 9 7.64 -0.60 9.85
CA ASP A 9 7.15 -0.60 11.23
C ASP A 9 6.26 0.61 11.53
N ARG A 10 6.53 1.77 10.91
CA ARG A 10 5.64 2.93 10.97
C ARG A 10 4.31 2.65 10.27
N MET A 11 4.34 2.08 9.06
CA MET A 11 3.14 1.66 8.32
C MET A 11 2.29 0.70 9.16
N LYS A 12 2.92 -0.32 9.76
CA LYS A 12 2.23 -1.26 10.64
C LYS A 12 1.52 -0.55 11.78
N ARG A 13 2.23 0.30 12.53
CA ARG A 13 1.64 1.04 13.67
C ARG A 13 0.46 1.90 13.24
N LEU A 14 0.58 2.65 12.15
CA LEU A 14 -0.47 3.51 11.63
C LEU A 14 -1.70 2.69 11.18
N ALA A 15 -1.48 1.61 10.44
CA ALA A 15 -2.55 0.72 10.03
C ALA A 15 -3.27 0.07 11.24
N ARG A 16 -2.54 -0.30 12.29
CA ARG A 16 -3.14 -0.82 13.53
C ARG A 16 -3.98 0.23 14.25
N SER A 17 -3.37 1.39 14.49
CA SER A 17 -4.03 2.48 15.20
C SER A 17 -5.30 2.94 14.48
N ALA A 18 -5.28 3.04 13.16
CA ALA A 18 -6.44 3.41 12.37
C ALA A 18 -7.52 2.33 12.41
N ALA A 19 -7.18 1.05 12.26
CA ALA A 19 -8.16 -0.04 12.30
C ALA A 19 -8.88 -0.16 13.67
N GLU A 20 -8.28 0.34 14.74
CA GLU A 20 -8.86 0.39 16.08
C GLU A 20 -9.69 1.66 16.32
N ASN A 21 -9.55 2.68 15.48
CA ASN A 21 -10.29 3.94 15.59
C ASN A 21 -11.77 3.77 15.17
N PRO A 22 -12.76 4.17 16.00
CA PRO A 22 -14.19 4.00 15.68
C PRO A 22 -14.68 4.74 14.43
N GLU A 23 -14.19 5.96 14.19
CA GLU A 23 -14.51 6.73 12.98
C GLU A 23 -13.97 6.00 11.75
N PHE A 24 -12.72 5.54 11.84
CA PHE A 24 -12.10 4.80 10.75
C PHE A 24 -12.87 3.52 10.44
N ARG A 25 -13.23 2.73 11.44
CA ARG A 25 -14.00 1.49 11.27
C ARG A 25 -15.35 1.74 10.60
N THR A 26 -16.04 2.80 11.00
CA THR A 26 -17.33 3.18 10.42
C THR A 26 -17.18 3.55 8.95
N GLY A 27 -16.19 4.37 8.59
CA GLY A 27 -15.94 4.74 7.20
C GLY A 27 -15.38 3.58 6.36
N ALA A 28 -14.53 2.72 6.93
CA ALA A 28 -14.00 1.54 6.25
C ALA A 28 -15.10 0.58 5.82
N ALA A 29 -16.10 0.34 6.68
CA ALA A 29 -17.25 -0.50 6.37
C ALA A 29 -18.15 0.07 5.23
N GLN A 30 -18.07 1.38 4.97
CA GLN A 30 -18.77 2.01 3.84
C GLN A 30 -17.99 1.91 2.52
N LEU A 31 -16.66 1.76 2.60
CA LEU A 31 -15.79 1.71 1.43
C LEU A 31 -15.50 0.28 0.96
N VAL A 32 -15.33 -0.65 1.90
CA VAL A 32 -14.84 -2.01 1.64
C VAL A 32 -15.70 -3.03 2.35
N ARG A 33 -16.16 -4.04 1.60
CA ARG A 33 -16.97 -5.15 2.14
C ARG A 33 -16.11 -6.39 2.35
N PRO A 34 -16.25 -7.13 3.47
CA PRO A 34 -15.51 -8.36 3.71
C PRO A 34 -15.89 -9.48 2.72
N GLY A 35 -15.12 -10.57 2.74
CA GLY A 35 -15.37 -11.76 1.92
C GLY A 35 -15.08 -11.52 0.42
N ARG A 36 -15.96 -12.01 -0.46
CA ARG A 36 -15.71 -12.05 -1.92
C ARG A 36 -15.51 -10.69 -2.59
N PHE A 37 -15.95 -9.61 -1.96
CA PHE A 37 -15.86 -8.25 -2.51
C PHE A 37 -14.63 -7.48 -2.03
N LEU A 38 -13.93 -8.00 -1.01
CA LEU A 38 -12.86 -7.32 -0.30
C LEU A 38 -11.81 -6.77 -1.24
N LEU A 39 -11.21 -7.62 -2.07
CA LEU A 39 -10.14 -7.21 -2.98
C LEU A 39 -10.64 -6.17 -3.99
N GLY A 40 -11.79 -6.39 -4.63
CA GLY A 40 -12.31 -5.48 -5.64
C GLY A 40 -12.63 -4.08 -5.08
N ASP A 41 -13.21 -4.01 -3.89
CA ASP A 41 -13.49 -2.74 -3.23
C ASP A 41 -12.21 -2.08 -2.72
N LEU A 42 -11.24 -2.85 -2.23
CA LEU A 42 -9.94 -2.35 -1.80
C LEU A 42 -9.17 -1.71 -2.96
N TRP A 43 -9.07 -2.41 -4.11
CA TRP A 43 -8.47 -1.89 -5.33
C TRP A 43 -9.10 -0.57 -5.78
N ARG A 44 -10.43 -0.52 -5.83
CA ARG A 44 -11.17 0.70 -6.21
C ARG A 44 -10.95 1.83 -5.21
N THR A 45 -10.89 1.51 -3.92
CA THR A 45 -10.81 2.50 -2.86
C THR A 45 -9.42 3.10 -2.76
N VAL A 46 -8.38 2.27 -2.69
CA VAL A 46 -7.00 2.73 -2.58
C VAL A 46 -6.56 3.42 -3.87
N GLY A 47 -7.01 2.94 -5.04
CA GLY A 47 -6.79 3.59 -6.33
C GLY A 47 -7.40 5.00 -6.48
N ARG A 48 -8.21 5.46 -5.51
CA ARG A 48 -8.67 6.85 -5.45
C ARG A 48 -7.63 7.80 -4.86
N ILE A 49 -6.56 7.31 -4.24
CA ILE A 49 -5.47 8.17 -3.74
C ILE A 49 -4.65 8.65 -4.95
N PRO A 50 -4.64 9.95 -5.28
CA PRO A 50 -3.81 10.46 -6.38
C PRO A 50 -2.34 10.15 -6.09
N TYR A 51 -1.64 9.58 -7.06
CA TYR A 51 -0.27 9.16 -6.85
C TYR A 51 0.70 10.35 -6.89
N GLN A 52 1.53 10.50 -5.86
CA GLN A 52 2.59 11.50 -5.81
C GLN A 52 3.77 10.98 -4.98
N PHE A 53 4.95 10.92 -5.59
CA PHE A 53 6.18 10.64 -4.85
C PHE A 53 6.47 11.68 -3.79
N ASP A 54 7.07 11.21 -2.71
CA ASP A 54 7.74 12.08 -1.77
C ASP A 54 9.00 12.75 -2.36
N PRO A 55 9.39 13.91 -1.80
CA PRO A 55 10.66 14.51 -2.12
C PRO A 55 11.84 13.56 -1.84
N SER A 56 12.89 13.66 -2.64
CA SER A 56 14.09 12.83 -2.46
C SER A 56 14.66 12.95 -1.04
N GLY A 57 14.93 11.80 -0.42
CA GLY A 57 15.45 11.72 0.95
C GLY A 57 14.39 11.90 2.04
N VAL A 58 13.11 12.00 1.69
CA VAL A 58 11.98 12.04 2.61
C VAL A 58 11.10 10.83 2.37
N GLU A 59 10.66 10.21 3.47
CA GLU A 59 9.74 9.07 3.46
C GLU A 59 8.58 9.39 4.41
N LEU A 60 7.42 9.72 3.84
CA LEU A 60 6.21 10.15 4.51
C LEU A 60 5.17 9.04 4.47
N VAL A 61 4.90 8.46 5.64
CA VAL A 61 3.72 7.62 5.83
C VAL A 61 2.68 8.41 6.62
N ARG A 62 1.57 8.75 5.97
CA ARG A 62 0.48 9.54 6.55
C ARG A 62 -0.54 8.64 7.26
N ASP A 63 -1.33 9.27 8.13
CA ASP A 63 -2.36 8.58 8.90
C ASP A 63 -3.51 8.11 7.98
N PRO A 64 -3.90 6.82 8.01
CA PRO A 64 -5.05 6.31 7.27
C PRO A 64 -6.35 7.09 7.53
N LEU A 65 -6.56 7.62 8.75
CA LEU A 65 -7.74 8.42 9.07
C LEU A 65 -7.78 9.73 8.27
N LEU A 66 -6.61 10.30 7.95
CA LEU A 66 -6.54 11.46 7.07
C LEU A 66 -6.97 11.08 5.64
N TYR A 67 -6.50 9.93 5.14
CA TYR A 67 -6.95 9.42 3.83
C TYR A 67 -8.43 9.12 3.79
N LEU A 68 -9.02 8.57 4.86
CA LEU A 68 -10.46 8.36 4.93
C LEU A 68 -11.24 9.67 4.76
N ARG A 69 -10.77 10.76 5.39
CA ARG A 69 -11.41 12.09 5.35
C ARG A 69 -11.19 12.85 4.04
N GLN A 70 -10.07 12.58 3.35
CA GLN A 70 -9.63 13.34 2.17
C GLN A 70 -9.45 12.46 0.92
N LEU A 71 -10.15 11.33 0.86
CA LEU A 71 -10.02 10.34 -0.21
C LEU A 71 -10.36 10.94 -1.57
N GLY A 72 -9.43 10.87 -2.53
CA GLY A 72 -9.59 11.50 -3.85
C GLY A 72 -8.95 12.88 -3.97
N VAL A 73 -8.52 13.48 -2.84
CA VAL A 73 -7.95 14.83 -2.80
C VAL A 73 -6.52 14.81 -2.29
N LEU A 74 -6.26 14.11 -1.19
CA LEU A 74 -4.92 14.01 -0.60
C LEU A 74 -4.06 13.05 -1.44
N PRO A 75 -2.94 13.50 -2.03
CA PRO A 75 -2.04 12.63 -2.75
C PRO A 75 -1.21 11.75 -1.79
N GLY A 76 -0.63 10.68 -2.32
CA GLY A 76 0.28 9.79 -1.60
C GLY A 76 0.97 8.81 -2.55
N ASP A 77 1.93 8.05 -2.05
CA ASP A 77 2.67 7.06 -2.83
C ASP A 77 2.31 5.61 -2.46
N CYS A 78 3.21 4.66 -2.73
CA CYS A 78 3.02 3.24 -2.43
C CYS A 78 2.86 2.98 -0.95
N ASP A 79 3.55 3.73 -0.09
CA ASP A 79 3.58 3.54 1.34
C ASP A 79 2.27 4.00 1.97
N ASP A 80 1.79 5.16 1.55
CA ASP A 80 0.48 5.70 1.94
C ASP A 80 -0.67 4.79 1.49
N GLN A 81 -0.67 4.39 0.21
CA GLN A 81 -1.70 3.52 -0.36
C GLN A 81 -1.75 2.16 0.33
N SER A 82 -0.58 1.54 0.53
CA SER A 82 -0.49 0.26 1.23
C SER A 82 -0.90 0.40 2.69
N THR A 83 -0.50 1.46 3.38
CA THR A 83 -0.87 1.66 4.79
C THR A 83 -2.37 1.86 4.95
N PHE A 84 -3.00 2.66 4.09
CA PHE A 84 -4.45 2.86 4.09
C PHE A 84 -5.20 1.57 3.76
N GLY A 85 -4.76 0.83 2.74
CA GLY A 85 -5.38 -0.45 2.38
C GLY A 85 -5.28 -1.50 3.48
N ALA A 86 -4.13 -1.59 4.16
CA ALA A 86 -3.92 -2.44 5.32
C ALA A 86 -4.90 -2.11 6.46
N ALA A 87 -5.06 -0.81 6.75
CA ALA A 87 -6.00 -0.34 7.76
C ALA A 87 -7.45 -0.73 7.41
N LEU A 88 -7.86 -0.54 6.15
CA LEU A 88 -9.20 -0.91 5.67
C LEU A 88 -9.48 -2.39 5.87
N VAL A 89 -8.56 -3.27 5.44
CA VAL A 89 -8.73 -4.72 5.59
C VAL A 89 -8.84 -5.10 7.06
N ARG A 90 -7.93 -4.60 7.91
CA ARG A 90 -7.97 -4.91 9.34
C ARG A 90 -9.22 -4.40 10.05
N ALA A 91 -9.80 -3.29 9.58
CA ALA A 91 -11.02 -2.75 10.15
C ALA A 91 -12.26 -3.60 9.82
N VAL A 92 -12.33 -4.20 8.62
CA VAL A 92 -13.53 -4.90 8.12
C VAL A 92 -13.42 -6.43 8.10
N SER A 93 -12.21 -6.96 8.10
CA SER A 93 -11.89 -8.40 8.08
C SER A 93 -10.59 -8.66 8.86
N PRO A 94 -10.61 -8.47 10.19
CA PRO A 94 -9.43 -8.58 11.05
C PRO A 94 -8.75 -9.97 11.03
N GLU A 95 -9.49 -11.01 10.65
CA GLU A 95 -9.01 -12.38 10.48
C GLU A 95 -8.23 -12.61 9.18
N THR A 96 -8.40 -11.73 8.18
CA THR A 96 -7.70 -11.88 6.89
C THR A 96 -6.22 -11.53 7.06
N PRO A 97 -5.28 -12.42 6.70
CA PRO A 97 -3.86 -12.11 6.74
C PRO A 97 -3.51 -10.93 5.83
N VAL A 98 -2.82 -9.94 6.38
CA VAL A 98 -2.29 -8.79 5.64
C VAL A 98 -0.79 -8.75 5.81
N ASP A 99 -0.07 -8.65 4.69
CA ASP A 99 1.38 -8.45 4.69
C ASP A 99 1.72 -7.23 3.83
N PHE A 100 2.71 -6.45 4.25
CA PHE A 100 3.42 -5.54 3.35
C PHE A 100 4.49 -6.33 2.60
N VAL A 101 4.65 -6.05 1.32
CA VAL A 101 5.68 -6.67 0.48
C VAL A 101 6.52 -5.56 -0.11
N THR A 102 7.78 -5.48 0.30
CA THR A 102 8.73 -4.50 -0.26
C THR A 102 9.51 -5.15 -1.39
N CYS A 103 9.68 -4.42 -2.49
CA CYS A 103 10.44 -4.90 -3.63
C CYS A 103 11.34 -3.84 -4.27
N GLY A 104 12.35 -4.31 -5.00
CA GLY A 104 13.33 -3.47 -5.66
C GLY A 104 13.87 -4.11 -6.92
N THR A 105 14.39 -3.31 -7.86
CA THR A 105 14.95 -3.79 -9.13
C THR A 105 16.47 -3.83 -9.07
N LYS A 106 17.08 -4.75 -9.85
CA LYS A 106 18.55 -4.86 -9.99
C LYS A 106 19.24 -3.54 -10.38
N ALA A 107 18.56 -2.70 -11.17
CA ALA A 107 19.12 -1.44 -11.66
C ALA A 107 19.00 -0.28 -10.67
N GLY A 108 18.06 -0.34 -9.72
CA GLY A 108 17.75 0.75 -8.79
C GLY A 108 18.51 0.72 -7.46
N GLY A 109 19.24 -0.36 -7.16
CA GLY A 109 20.10 -0.42 -5.97
C GLY A 109 19.36 -0.39 -4.63
N GLY A 110 18.28 -1.17 -4.47
CA GLY A 110 17.54 -1.26 -3.21
C GLY A 110 16.04 -1.47 -3.41
N GLU A 111 15.32 -1.63 -2.30
CA GLU A 111 13.85 -1.64 -2.27
C GLU A 111 13.31 -0.22 -2.45
N HIS A 112 12.36 -0.03 -3.35
CA HIS A 112 11.82 1.28 -3.72
C HIS A 112 10.31 1.25 -4.02
N HIS A 113 9.65 0.14 -3.69
CA HIS A 113 8.22 -0.02 -3.85
C HIS A 113 7.69 -0.95 -2.76
N VAL A 114 6.48 -0.67 -2.30
CA VAL A 114 5.73 -1.53 -1.39
C VAL A 114 4.33 -1.75 -1.93
N PHE A 115 3.83 -2.97 -1.75
CA PHE A 115 2.44 -3.29 -2.02
C PHE A 115 1.86 -4.16 -0.89
N LEU A 116 0.54 -4.34 -0.91
CA LEU A 116 -0.15 -5.18 0.05
C LEU A 116 -0.32 -6.60 -0.46
N ARG A 117 -0.31 -7.56 0.46
CA ARG A 117 -0.81 -8.91 0.22
C ARG A 117 -1.93 -9.21 1.20
N VAL A 118 -3.12 -9.48 0.67
CA VAL A 118 -4.35 -9.71 1.44
C VAL A 118 -4.82 -11.13 1.18
N GLY A 119 -4.83 -11.98 2.20
CA GLY A 119 -5.16 -13.40 2.06
C GLY A 119 -4.26 -14.15 1.07
N GLY A 120 -3.01 -13.70 0.91
CA GLY A 120 -2.05 -14.26 -0.07
C GLY A 120 -2.15 -13.64 -1.48
N VAL A 121 -3.14 -12.78 -1.73
CA VAL A 121 -3.32 -12.12 -3.04
C VAL A 121 -2.69 -10.72 -3.02
N PRO A 122 -1.83 -10.38 -3.99
CA PRO A 122 -1.26 -9.05 -4.07
C PRO A 122 -2.30 -7.98 -4.44
N VAL A 123 -2.16 -6.80 -3.84
CA VAL A 123 -2.95 -5.60 -4.04
C VAL A 123 -1.98 -4.43 -4.20
N ASP A 124 -1.85 -3.93 -5.43
CA ASP A 124 -0.89 -2.89 -5.81
C ASP A 124 -1.55 -1.84 -6.73
N PRO A 125 -2.17 -0.78 -6.16
CA PRO A 125 -2.96 0.19 -6.93
C PRO A 125 -2.15 1.01 -7.96
N ILE A 126 -0.81 0.98 -7.90
CA ILE A 126 0.08 1.74 -8.80
C ILE A 126 0.11 1.14 -10.21
N THR A 127 -0.44 -0.04 -10.40
CA THR A 127 -0.32 -0.80 -11.63
C THR A 127 -1.26 -0.35 -12.75
N ALA A 128 -1.97 0.76 -12.54
CA ALA A 128 -2.92 1.34 -13.50
C ALA A 128 -2.35 2.50 -14.35
N GLY A 129 -1.11 2.97 -14.14
CA GLY A 129 -0.51 3.96 -15.04
C GLY A 129 0.79 4.58 -14.55
N SER A 130 1.55 5.17 -15.48
CA SER A 130 2.71 6.01 -15.15
C SER A 130 2.24 7.22 -14.35
N GLY A 131 2.42 7.20 -13.03
CA GLY A 131 2.24 8.39 -12.21
C GLY A 131 3.34 9.40 -12.55
N SER A 132 2.96 10.54 -13.13
CA SER A 132 3.83 11.70 -13.24
C SER A 132 3.66 12.54 -11.98
N SER A 133 4.71 12.62 -11.15
CA SER A 133 4.79 13.56 -10.02
C SER A 133 5.56 14.82 -10.47
N PRO A 134 5.31 16.02 -9.87
CA PRO A 134 6.20 17.18 -10.05
C PRO A 134 7.65 16.90 -9.65
N TRP A 135 7.90 15.79 -8.94
CA TRP A 135 9.23 15.35 -8.49
C TRP A 135 9.90 14.31 -9.41
N GLY A 136 9.24 13.90 -10.50
CA GLY A 136 9.80 12.99 -11.50
C GLY A 136 8.84 11.88 -11.96
N PRO A 137 9.22 11.12 -13.00
CA PRO A 137 8.45 9.98 -13.47
C PRO A 137 8.56 8.78 -12.51
N SER A 138 7.45 8.09 -12.26
CA SER A 138 7.49 6.77 -11.65
C SER A 138 8.19 5.78 -12.58
N PRO A 139 9.16 4.98 -12.11
CA PRO A 139 9.57 3.81 -12.87
C PRO A 139 8.33 2.95 -13.09
N PRO A 140 8.07 2.45 -14.32
CA PRO A 140 6.85 1.70 -14.59
C PRO A 140 6.80 0.42 -13.74
N VAL A 141 6.04 0.45 -12.65
CA VAL A 141 5.68 -0.74 -11.88
C VAL A 141 4.56 -1.44 -12.65
N ARG A 142 4.94 -2.22 -13.67
CA ARG A 142 4.00 -3.16 -14.28
C ARG A 142 3.82 -4.33 -13.31
N PHE A 143 2.65 -4.43 -12.66
CA PHE A 143 2.18 -5.75 -12.23
C PHE A 143 2.00 -6.57 -13.50
N LEU A 144 2.97 -7.42 -13.78
CA LEU A 144 2.72 -8.63 -14.53
C LEU A 144 2.48 -9.66 -13.45
N GLY A 145 1.27 -10.23 -13.43
CA GLY A 145 0.75 -11.08 -12.36
C GLY A 145 1.83 -11.92 -11.70
N TRP A 146 1.84 -11.90 -10.37
CA TRP A 146 2.70 -12.77 -9.59
C TRP A 146 2.39 -14.24 -9.96
N GLU A 147 3.23 -14.80 -10.84
CA GLU A 147 3.30 -16.22 -11.16
C GLU A 147 4.57 -16.75 -10.46
N PRO A 148 4.43 -17.62 -9.45
CA PRO A 148 5.56 -18.30 -8.85
C PRO A 148 6.45 -18.93 -9.95
N GLY A 149 7.72 -18.50 -10.04
CA GLY A 149 8.67 -19.00 -11.04
C GLY A 149 8.77 -18.21 -12.36
N ARG A 150 8.06 -17.09 -12.53
CA ARG A 150 8.19 -16.17 -13.68
C ARG A 150 8.64 -14.75 -13.30
N GLU A 151 9.45 -14.64 -12.26
CA GLU A 151 9.87 -13.36 -11.70
C GLU A 151 10.75 -12.55 -12.69
N LYS A 152 10.33 -11.32 -13.02
CA LYS A 152 11.19 -10.27 -13.60
C LYS A 152 12.26 -9.85 -12.57
N PRO A 153 13.33 -9.08 -12.92
CA PRO A 153 14.58 -9.00 -12.15
C PRO A 153 14.47 -8.11 -10.90
N TYR A 154 13.55 -8.45 -10.01
CA TYR A 154 13.52 -7.92 -8.66
C TYR A 154 14.63 -8.58 -7.85
N THR A 155 15.36 -7.79 -7.06
CA THR A 155 16.54 -8.26 -6.30
C THR A 155 16.25 -8.48 -4.83
N ALA A 156 15.24 -7.80 -4.30
CA ALA A 156 14.85 -7.88 -2.92
C ALA A 156 13.33 -7.99 -2.89
N LEU A 157 12.83 -9.02 -2.22
CA LEU A 157 11.42 -9.21 -1.92
C LEU A 157 11.35 -9.58 -0.44
N ARG A 158 10.87 -8.67 0.39
CA ARG A 158 10.68 -8.94 1.83
C ARG A 158 9.21 -8.90 2.18
N LEU A 159 8.82 -9.86 3.00
CA LEU A 159 7.45 -10.02 3.49
C LEU A 159 7.38 -9.56 4.94
N TRP A 160 6.44 -8.66 5.21
CA TRP A 160 6.26 -8.07 6.53
C TRP A 160 4.83 -8.25 6.99
N ARG A 161 4.59 -9.26 7.82
CA ARG A 161 3.26 -9.50 8.38
C ARG A 161 2.81 -8.33 9.27
N LEU A 162 1.59 -7.85 9.03
CA LEU A 162 0.92 -6.82 9.82
C LEU A 162 0.32 -7.38 11.10
#